data_AF-A0A928TGP3-F1
#
_entry.id   AF-A0A928TGP3-F1
#
_cell.length_a   1.000
_cell.length_b   1.000
_cell.length_c   1.000
_cell.angle_alpha   90.00
_cell.angle_beta   90.00
_cell.angle_gamma   90.00
#
_symmetry.space_group_name_H-M   'P 1'
#
loop_
_entity.id
_entity.type
_entity.pdbx_description
1 polymer ?
#
loop_
_entity_poly.entity_id
_entity_poly.type
_entity_poly.pdbx_seq_one_letter_code
_entity_poly.pdbx_strand_id
1 'polypeptide(L)'
;MAAESVEQPPVEIREEGKAVRFGTVDEALTAVEARAGLVVDLPKKLPNSDYRLIYVDSAASVEPSRAGTAVIAYQDRGDRSGSWFWASQGPPFSIRLPAGLPEVETSVPGATVWFVGGPAEPVGGNVRHMQFIARTPRSDRFLSFEGPAFPAWDRATKVMESILEAEQERIRAAGRKPEPHEALEAGAAAGDQVAAVVNGVEIPLARVKQAQLFSQVLGGTAETALGTGRGSLDAAIREELLFQEAARRGLRPDPAVVKAEVLKQQQAVMAMLANPNADPKLKEVQAALAGTGFAVEDYDKNPAVFAVFERSAAIAALRVQLVADLPESGRTAAVTESRLEALYQQLRASAEVKILTPDP
;
A
#
# COMPACT_ATOMS: atom_id res chain seq x y z
N MET A 1 24.59 36.60 8.28
CA MET A 1 24.51 36.44 6.82
C MET A 1 23.43 35.41 6.56
N ALA A 2 22.30 35.81 5.98
CA ALA A 2 21.28 34.87 5.56
C ALA A 2 21.87 34.05 4.40
N ALA A 3 21.83 32.73 4.51
CA ALA A 3 22.21 31.87 3.40
C ALA A 3 21.21 32.13 2.26
N GLU A 4 21.70 32.63 1.12
CA GLU A 4 20.91 32.64 -0.11
C GLU A 4 20.45 31.20 -0.37
N SER A 5 19.13 30.98 -0.41
CA SER A 5 18.58 29.70 -0.80
C SER A 5 18.86 29.51 -2.28
N VAL A 6 19.95 28.83 -2.60
CA VAL A 6 20.28 28.44 -3.98
C VAL A 6 19.16 27.52 -4.46
N GLU A 7 18.29 28.07 -5.31
CA GLU A 7 17.18 27.35 -5.94
C GLU A 7 17.71 26.08 -6.60
N GLN A 8 17.12 24.94 -6.26
CA GLN A 8 17.55 23.65 -6.81
C GLN A 8 17.21 23.62 -8.31
N PRO A 9 18.17 23.22 -9.18
CA PRO A 9 17.87 23.03 -10.60
C PRO A 9 16.72 22.03 -10.81
N PRO A 10 15.95 22.15 -11.91
CA PRO A 10 14.89 21.20 -12.23
C PRO A 10 15.39 19.75 -12.24
N VAL A 11 14.58 18.86 -11.68
CA VAL A 11 14.84 17.41 -11.63
C VAL A 11 14.34 16.79 -12.93
N GLU A 12 15.15 15.93 -13.52
CA GLU A 12 14.75 15.17 -14.70
C GLU A 12 13.80 14.03 -14.30
N ILE A 13 12.67 13.94 -14.96
CA ILE A 13 11.68 12.88 -14.78
C ILE A 13 11.88 11.92 -15.94
N ARG A 14 12.19 10.67 -15.61
CA ARG A 14 12.44 9.59 -16.56
C ARG A 14 11.38 8.51 -16.47
N GLU A 15 11.15 7.88 -17.61
CA GLU A 15 10.36 6.67 -17.74
C GLU A 15 11.20 5.63 -18.48
N GLU A 16 11.53 4.54 -17.80
CA GLU A 16 12.30 3.41 -18.36
C GLU A 16 13.63 3.88 -19.00
N GLY A 17 14.36 4.72 -18.25
CA GLY A 17 15.66 5.25 -18.66
C GLY A 17 15.61 6.42 -19.64
N LYS A 18 14.42 6.88 -20.05
CA LYS A 18 14.26 7.99 -21.00
C LYS A 18 13.74 9.25 -20.32
N ALA A 19 14.43 10.37 -20.54
CA ALA A 19 13.98 11.70 -20.14
C ALA A 19 12.64 12.03 -20.81
N VAL A 20 11.59 12.27 -20.02
CA VAL A 20 10.28 12.69 -20.54
C VAL A 20 10.02 14.18 -20.29
N ARG A 21 10.41 14.70 -19.13
CA ARG A 21 10.29 16.14 -18.80
C ARG A 21 11.19 16.52 -17.63
N PHE A 22 11.23 17.82 -17.32
CA PHE A 22 11.84 18.36 -16.10
C PHE A 22 10.75 18.93 -15.19
N GLY A 23 10.97 18.90 -13.88
CA GLY A 23 10.04 19.44 -12.90
C GLY A 23 10.69 19.79 -11.58
N THR A 24 9.87 20.18 -10.60
CA THR A 24 10.32 20.30 -9.21
C THR A 24 10.60 18.92 -8.61
N VAL A 25 11.22 18.87 -7.43
CA VAL A 25 11.39 17.61 -6.67
C VAL A 25 10.04 16.95 -6.41
N ASP A 26 9.03 17.73 -5.98
CA ASP A 26 7.71 17.22 -5.64
C ASP A 26 6.96 16.68 -6.87
N GLU A 27 7.06 17.36 -8.02
CA GLU A 27 6.48 16.89 -9.28
C GLU A 27 7.15 15.60 -9.77
N ALA A 28 8.45 15.47 -9.54
CA ALA A 28 9.23 14.29 -9.89
C ALA A 28 8.84 13.11 -9.00
N LEU A 29 8.77 13.32 -7.68
CA LEU A 29 8.31 12.32 -6.71
C LEU A 29 6.89 11.85 -7.01
N THR A 30 5.96 12.78 -7.19
CA THR A 30 4.56 12.44 -7.50
C THR A 30 4.45 11.57 -8.76
N ALA A 31 5.23 11.89 -9.80
CA ALA A 31 5.21 11.13 -11.05
C ALA A 31 5.80 9.72 -10.89
N VAL A 32 6.94 9.59 -10.19
CA VAL A 32 7.59 8.29 -10.00
C VAL A 32 6.78 7.40 -9.06
N GLU A 33 6.19 7.96 -8.01
CA GLU A 33 5.36 7.23 -7.05
C GLU A 33 4.06 6.72 -7.71
N ALA A 34 3.39 7.57 -8.49
CA ALA A 34 2.20 7.18 -9.23
C ALA A 34 2.49 6.05 -10.24
N ARG A 35 3.64 6.08 -10.91
CA ARG A 35 4.03 5.06 -11.90
C ARG A 35 4.52 3.77 -11.25
N ALA A 36 5.30 3.87 -10.19
CA ALA A 36 5.83 2.72 -9.47
C ALA A 36 4.83 2.11 -8.49
N GLY A 37 3.75 2.83 -8.12
CA GLY A 37 2.78 2.35 -7.13
C GLY A 37 3.39 2.17 -5.73
N LEU A 38 4.36 3.02 -5.34
CA LEU A 38 5.02 3.02 -4.04
C LEU A 38 5.40 4.44 -3.62
N VAL A 39 5.52 4.68 -2.30
CA VAL A 39 6.02 5.96 -1.75
C VAL A 39 7.54 5.90 -1.69
N VAL A 40 8.23 6.88 -2.29
CA VAL A 40 9.69 6.92 -2.38
C VAL A 40 10.28 7.64 -1.17
N ASP A 41 11.17 6.96 -0.44
CA ASP A 41 11.83 7.56 0.71
C ASP A 41 13.15 8.24 0.28
N LEU A 42 13.15 9.57 0.24
CA LEU A 42 14.37 10.35 -0.05
C LEU A 42 15.29 10.44 1.18
N PRO A 43 16.62 10.50 1.00
CA PRO A 43 17.57 10.78 2.08
C PRO A 43 17.26 12.14 2.73
N LYS A 44 17.09 12.16 4.05
CA LYS A 44 16.88 13.38 4.84
C LYS A 44 18.15 14.18 5.13
N LYS A 45 19.29 13.50 5.15
CA LYS A 45 20.61 14.02 5.49
C LYS A 45 21.57 13.53 4.43
N LEU A 46 22.07 14.47 3.63
CA LEU A 46 23.12 14.20 2.68
C LEU A 46 24.44 14.74 3.26
N PRO A 47 25.54 13.96 3.25
CA PRO A 47 26.81 14.43 3.75
C PRO A 47 27.21 15.70 2.99
N ASN A 48 27.60 16.74 3.75
CA ASN A 48 28.00 18.07 3.27
C ASN A 48 26.90 18.96 2.64
N SER A 49 25.62 18.58 2.69
CA SER A 49 24.49 19.36 2.12
C SER A 49 24.59 19.69 0.61
N ASP A 50 25.60 19.17 -0.08
CA ASP A 50 25.93 19.53 -1.46
C ASP A 50 25.39 18.52 -2.48
N TYR A 51 24.67 17.48 -2.09
CA TYR A 51 24.06 16.59 -3.08
C TYR A 51 22.78 17.19 -3.66
N ARG A 52 22.58 17.05 -4.98
CA ARG A 52 21.34 17.42 -5.67
C ARG A 52 20.69 16.20 -6.30
N LEU A 53 19.36 16.08 -6.16
CA LEU A 53 18.58 15.13 -6.94
C LEU A 53 18.64 15.57 -8.40
N ILE A 54 19.13 14.69 -9.29
CA ILE A 54 19.30 14.98 -10.72
C ILE A 54 18.21 14.35 -11.56
N TYR A 55 17.79 13.12 -11.21
CA TYR A 55 16.67 12.49 -11.87
C TYR A 55 15.94 11.51 -10.94
N VAL A 56 14.69 11.26 -11.29
CA VAL A 56 13.91 10.11 -10.83
C VAL A 56 13.50 9.29 -12.05
N ASP A 57 13.42 7.97 -11.89
CA ASP A 57 13.02 7.05 -12.95
C ASP A 57 12.13 5.96 -12.34
N SER A 58 11.24 5.40 -13.15
CA SER A 58 10.49 4.21 -12.78
C SER A 58 10.19 3.37 -14.01
N ALA A 59 10.27 2.05 -13.83
CA ALA A 59 9.68 1.13 -14.77
C ALA A 59 8.16 1.14 -14.58
N ALA A 60 7.38 1.04 -15.67
CA ALA A 60 5.96 0.72 -15.52
C ALA A 60 5.83 -0.60 -14.76
N SER A 61 4.85 -0.69 -13.86
CA SER A 61 4.60 -1.97 -13.22
C SER A 61 4.21 -3.02 -14.27
N VAL A 62 4.88 -4.16 -14.22
CA VAL A 62 4.63 -5.30 -15.13
C VAL A 62 3.23 -5.88 -14.89
N GLU A 63 2.64 -5.63 -13.72
CA GLU A 63 1.27 -6.00 -13.34
C GLU A 63 0.60 -4.85 -12.56
N PRO A 64 -0.65 -4.45 -12.87
CA PRO A 64 -1.35 -3.37 -12.15
C PRO A 64 -1.48 -3.57 -10.62
N SER A 65 -1.28 -4.80 -10.14
CA SER A 65 -1.38 -5.21 -8.74
C SER A 65 -0.03 -5.29 -8.00
N ARG A 66 1.10 -5.00 -8.67
CA ARG A 66 2.42 -5.04 -8.06
C ARG A 66 3.05 -3.66 -8.04
N ALA A 67 3.68 -3.28 -6.94
CA ALA A 67 4.56 -2.13 -6.92
C ALA A 67 5.77 -2.41 -7.82
N GLY A 68 6.09 -1.45 -8.68
CA GLY A 68 7.26 -1.44 -9.54
C GLY A 68 8.53 -1.06 -8.76
N THR A 69 9.49 -0.49 -9.48
CA THR A 69 10.75 0.00 -8.89
C THR A 69 10.90 1.46 -9.25
N ALA A 70 11.16 2.28 -8.24
CA ALA A 70 11.59 3.66 -8.40
C ALA A 70 13.12 3.72 -8.32
N VAL A 71 13.73 4.58 -9.11
CA VAL A 71 15.16 4.88 -9.06
C VAL A 71 15.31 6.38 -8.83
N ILE A 72 16.12 6.74 -7.86
CA ILE A 72 16.47 8.13 -7.57
C ILE A 72 17.97 8.29 -7.70
N ALA A 73 18.40 9.38 -8.32
CA ALA A 73 19.82 9.63 -8.55
C ALA A 73 20.23 11.02 -8.09
N TYR A 74 21.36 11.08 -7.41
CA TYR A 74 21.92 12.26 -6.80
C TYR A 74 23.33 12.50 -7.27
N GLN A 75 23.65 13.76 -7.54
CA GLN A 75 25.01 14.20 -7.88
C GLN A 75 25.55 15.11 -6.78
N ASP A 76 26.84 14.95 -6.43
CA ASP A 76 27.55 15.87 -5.55
C ASP A 76 27.80 17.22 -6.26
N ARG A 77 27.35 18.35 -5.69
CA ARG A 77 27.56 19.73 -6.21
C ARG A 77 28.99 20.22 -5.96
N GLY A 78 29.64 19.74 -4.90
CA GLY A 78 30.99 20.16 -4.51
C GLY A 78 32.09 19.42 -5.27
N ASP A 79 31.77 18.25 -5.83
CA ASP A 79 32.74 17.40 -6.50
C ASP A 79 32.71 17.56 -8.03
N ARG A 80 33.75 18.22 -8.58
CA ARG A 80 34.00 18.28 -10.03
C ARG A 80 34.37 16.93 -10.64
N SER A 81 34.58 15.89 -9.82
CA SER A 81 35.00 14.56 -10.26
C SER A 81 33.83 13.67 -10.74
N GLY A 82 32.58 14.13 -10.58
CA GLY A 82 31.41 13.46 -11.16
C GLY A 82 30.81 12.34 -10.29
N SER A 83 31.15 12.30 -9.00
CA SER A 83 30.60 11.32 -8.08
C SER A 83 29.07 11.48 -7.93
N TRP A 84 28.36 10.37 -8.11
CA TRP A 84 26.92 10.29 -7.90
C TRP A 84 26.59 9.07 -7.05
N PHE A 85 25.40 9.07 -6.46
CA PHE A 85 24.81 7.83 -6.00
C PHE A 85 23.41 7.69 -6.57
N TRP A 86 22.98 6.46 -6.76
CA TRP A 86 21.60 6.16 -7.08
C TRP A 86 21.09 5.07 -6.16
N ALA A 87 19.79 5.14 -5.88
CA ALA A 87 19.09 4.15 -5.10
C ALA A 87 17.89 3.67 -5.90
N SER A 88 17.73 2.35 -6.01
CA SER A 88 16.47 1.76 -6.43
C SER A 88 15.67 1.36 -5.20
N GLN A 89 14.37 1.62 -5.20
CA GLN A 89 13.43 1.19 -4.17
C GLN A 89 12.32 0.37 -4.81
N GLY A 90 12.05 -0.80 -4.23
CA GLY A 90 10.97 -1.68 -4.61
C GLY A 90 10.26 -2.26 -3.40
N PRO A 91 9.21 -3.07 -3.60
CA PRO A 91 8.50 -3.71 -2.49
C PRO A 91 9.41 -4.68 -1.72
N PRO A 92 9.03 -5.09 -0.50
CA PRO A 92 9.79 -6.07 0.27
C PRO A 92 10.02 -7.34 -0.55
N PHE A 93 11.22 -7.91 -0.44
CA PHE A 93 11.62 -9.13 -1.17
C PHE A 93 11.68 -9.00 -2.70
N SER A 94 11.62 -7.78 -3.25
CA SER A 94 11.85 -7.54 -4.68
C SER A 94 13.31 -7.78 -5.09
N ILE A 95 14.26 -7.68 -4.16
CA ILE A 95 15.68 -7.95 -4.41
C ILE A 95 16.03 -9.32 -3.83
N ARG A 96 16.48 -10.23 -4.70
CA ARG A 96 17.04 -11.52 -4.26
C ARG A 96 18.44 -11.30 -3.67
N LEU A 97 18.63 -11.72 -2.43
CA LEU A 97 19.93 -11.66 -1.76
C LEU A 97 20.78 -12.87 -2.18
N PRO A 98 22.00 -12.67 -2.68
CA PRO A 98 23.00 -13.72 -2.77
C PRO A 98 23.29 -14.32 -1.40
N ALA A 99 23.53 -15.63 -1.35
CA ALA A 99 23.92 -16.30 -0.11
C ALA A 99 25.31 -15.83 0.33
N GLY A 100 25.48 -15.55 1.64
CA GLY A 100 26.78 -15.24 2.23
C GLY A 100 27.23 -13.79 2.09
N LEU A 101 26.35 -12.84 1.73
CA LEU A 101 26.70 -11.42 1.78
C LEU A 101 26.98 -10.96 3.22
N PRO A 102 28.05 -10.19 3.46
CA PRO A 102 28.34 -9.63 4.78
C PRO A 102 27.28 -8.60 5.17
N GLU A 103 26.73 -8.75 6.38
CA GLU A 103 25.83 -7.77 6.98
C GLU A 103 26.63 -6.55 7.47
N VAL A 104 26.04 -5.37 7.26
CA VAL A 104 26.56 -4.09 7.73
C VAL A 104 25.73 -3.67 8.93
N GLU A 105 26.41 -3.32 10.02
CA GLU A 105 25.74 -2.79 11.21
C GLU A 105 25.02 -1.49 10.86
N THR A 106 23.77 -1.36 11.31
CA THR A 106 22.94 -0.18 11.12
C THR A 106 22.29 0.21 12.43
N SER A 107 22.20 1.52 12.68
CA SER A 107 21.50 2.07 13.84
C SER A 107 19.98 2.14 13.66
N VAL A 108 19.48 1.88 12.45
CA VAL A 108 18.05 2.04 12.13
C VAL A 108 17.24 0.79 12.51
N PRO A 109 16.26 0.90 13.43
CA PRO A 109 15.49 -0.25 13.89
C PRO A 109 14.70 -0.95 12.76
N GLY A 110 14.75 -2.28 12.74
CA GLY A 110 14.00 -3.09 11.78
C GLY A 110 14.57 -3.08 10.36
N ALA A 111 15.71 -2.43 10.14
CA ALA A 111 16.44 -2.52 8.88
C ALA A 111 17.53 -3.60 8.96
N THR A 112 17.75 -4.30 7.85
CA THR A 112 18.90 -5.17 7.66
C THR A 112 19.63 -4.72 6.40
N VAL A 113 20.94 -4.62 6.47
CA VAL A 113 21.79 -4.11 5.39
C VAL A 113 22.86 -5.14 5.07
N TRP A 114 23.07 -5.38 3.77
CA TRP A 114 24.14 -6.22 3.27
C TRP A 114 25.05 -5.41 2.36
N PHE A 115 26.36 -5.58 2.53
CA PHE A 115 27.35 -5.05 1.61
C PHE A 115 27.49 -6.02 0.43
N VAL A 116 27.15 -5.54 -0.77
CA VAL A 116 27.19 -6.34 -2.00
C VAL A 116 28.59 -6.37 -2.58
N GLY A 117 29.36 -5.31 -2.34
CA GLY A 117 30.76 -5.20 -2.77
C GLY A 117 31.04 -4.03 -3.69
N GLY A 118 32.27 -4.08 -4.24
CA GLY A 118 32.72 -3.38 -5.44
C GLY A 118 34.18 -3.74 -5.72
N PRO A 119 34.71 -3.66 -6.96
CA PRO A 119 34.09 -3.92 -8.27
C PRO A 119 34.19 -5.41 -8.67
N ALA A 120 33.17 -5.94 -9.37
CA ALA A 120 33.31 -7.17 -10.18
C ALA A 120 33.60 -6.85 -11.65
N GLU A 121 33.01 -5.78 -12.19
CA GLU A 121 33.26 -5.29 -13.56
C GLU A 121 33.23 -3.75 -13.62
N PRO A 122 34.12 -3.10 -14.40
CA PRO A 122 34.07 -1.67 -14.62
C PRO A 122 32.86 -1.31 -15.50
N VAL A 123 31.99 -0.41 -15.01
CA VAL A 123 30.85 0.15 -15.77
C VAL A 123 31.33 1.20 -16.81
N GLY A 124 32.53 1.01 -17.35
CA GLY A 124 33.35 2.03 -18.02
C GLY A 124 34.68 2.25 -17.28
N GLY A 125 35.75 2.49 -18.03
CA GLY A 125 37.10 2.65 -17.47
C GLY A 125 37.17 3.78 -16.44
N ASN A 126 37.67 3.45 -15.24
CA ASN A 126 37.97 4.32 -14.08
C ASN A 126 36.84 4.66 -13.09
N VAL A 127 35.64 4.09 -13.20
CA VAL A 127 34.60 4.28 -12.16
C VAL A 127 34.72 3.21 -11.08
N ARG A 128 34.87 3.64 -9.83
CA ARG A 128 34.75 2.80 -8.63
C ARG A 128 33.33 2.85 -8.12
N HIS A 129 32.83 1.72 -7.63
CA HIS A 129 31.52 1.66 -6.99
C HIS A 129 31.55 0.97 -5.64
N MET A 130 30.61 1.34 -4.78
CA MET A 130 30.31 0.71 -3.51
C MET A 130 28.81 0.45 -3.46
N GLN A 131 28.41 -0.81 -3.23
CA GLN A 131 27.01 -1.22 -3.35
C GLN A 131 26.47 -1.86 -2.08
N PHE A 132 25.23 -1.53 -1.76
CA PHE A 132 24.50 -2.04 -0.61
C PHE A 132 23.11 -2.51 -1.03
N ILE A 133 22.62 -3.55 -0.35
CA ILE A 133 21.20 -3.85 -0.30
C ILE A 133 20.72 -3.56 1.11
N ALA A 134 19.61 -2.84 1.22
CA ALA A 134 18.95 -2.59 2.49
C ALA A 134 17.50 -3.08 2.41
N ARG A 135 17.05 -3.80 3.44
CA ARG A 135 15.68 -4.29 3.58
C ARG A 135 15.07 -3.75 4.85
N THR A 136 13.82 -3.35 4.74
CA THR A 136 12.91 -3.08 5.86
C THR A 136 11.64 -3.91 5.67
N PRO A 137 10.69 -3.90 6.63
CA PRO A 137 9.39 -4.52 6.41
C PRO A 137 8.59 -3.92 5.25
N ARG A 138 8.94 -2.72 4.76
CA ARG A 138 8.19 -1.96 3.76
C ARG A 138 8.85 -1.90 2.40
N SER A 139 10.18 -2.03 2.34
CA SER A 139 10.89 -1.85 1.08
C SER A 139 12.17 -2.67 1.02
N ASP A 140 12.52 -3.07 -0.19
CA ASP A 140 13.89 -3.43 -0.55
C ASP A 140 14.54 -2.26 -1.29
N ARG A 141 15.82 -2.02 -1.02
CA ARG A 141 16.60 -0.97 -1.66
C ARG A 141 17.94 -1.50 -2.14
N PHE A 142 18.34 -1.10 -3.34
CA PHE A 142 19.71 -1.25 -3.83
C PHE A 142 20.33 0.14 -3.93
N LEU A 143 21.47 0.36 -3.30
CA LEU A 143 22.18 1.63 -3.32
C LEU A 143 23.53 1.42 -4.00
N SER A 144 23.83 2.25 -5.00
CA SER A 144 25.13 2.28 -5.68
C SER A 144 25.72 3.66 -5.54
N PHE A 145 26.92 3.73 -4.97
CA PHE A 145 27.73 4.94 -4.89
C PHE A 145 28.83 4.82 -5.93
N GLU A 146 28.95 5.77 -6.83
CA GLU A 146 29.83 5.70 -7.99
C GLU A 146 30.66 6.98 -8.12
N GLY A 147 31.93 6.82 -8.49
CA GLY A 147 32.82 7.95 -8.69
C GLY A 147 34.22 7.52 -9.16
N PRO A 148 35.09 8.48 -9.52
CA PRO A 148 36.46 8.18 -9.94
C PRO A 148 37.35 7.68 -8.78
N ALA A 149 36.96 7.96 -7.54
CA ALA A 149 37.55 7.41 -6.34
C ALA A 149 36.54 6.49 -5.61
N PHE A 150 37.05 5.56 -4.80
CA PHE A 150 36.18 4.73 -3.97
C PHE A 150 35.38 5.64 -3.03
N PRO A 151 34.04 5.51 -2.99
CA PRO A 151 33.24 6.27 -2.05
C PRO A 151 33.73 6.07 -0.62
N ALA A 152 33.77 7.12 0.19
CA ALA A 152 34.12 6.99 1.60
C ALA A 152 33.02 6.17 2.30
N TRP A 153 33.41 5.06 2.95
CA TRP A 153 32.49 4.14 3.65
C TRP A 153 31.51 4.90 4.57
N ASP A 154 32.05 5.76 5.43
CA ASP A 154 31.25 6.55 6.38
C ASP A 154 30.24 7.50 5.73
N ARG A 155 30.50 7.95 4.48
CA ARG A 155 29.54 8.78 3.74
C ARG A 155 28.43 7.94 3.15
N ALA A 156 28.78 6.79 2.57
CA ALA A 156 27.83 5.86 1.99
C ALA A 156 26.86 5.31 3.05
N THR A 157 27.39 4.91 4.21
CA THR A 157 26.57 4.43 5.34
C THR A 157 25.66 5.52 5.88
N LYS A 158 26.12 6.78 5.99
CA LYS A 158 25.25 7.90 6.39
C LYS A 158 24.10 8.17 5.43
N VAL A 159 24.34 8.14 4.12
CA VAL A 159 23.26 8.32 3.12
C VAL A 159 22.26 7.17 3.24
N MET A 160 22.76 5.94 3.32
CA MET A 160 21.94 4.74 3.47
C MET A 160 21.08 4.80 4.73
N GLU A 161 21.68 5.04 5.90
CA GLU A 161 20.95 5.20 7.16
C GLU A 161 19.95 6.34 7.07
N SER A 162 20.30 7.46 6.39
CA SER A 162 19.38 8.57 6.24
C SER A 162 18.14 8.24 5.41
N ILE A 163 18.25 7.38 4.39
CA ILE A 163 17.10 6.89 3.61
C ILE A 163 16.23 5.99 4.51
N LEU A 164 16.85 5.12 5.30
CA LEU A 164 16.15 4.23 6.21
C LEU A 164 15.45 5.00 7.35
N GLU A 165 16.08 6.03 7.90
CA GLU A 165 15.50 6.96 8.86
C GLU A 165 14.28 7.68 8.29
N ALA A 166 14.32 8.07 7.01
CA ALA A 166 13.22 8.73 6.33
C ALA A 166 11.96 7.86 6.33
N GLU A 167 12.13 6.57 6.00
CA GLU A 167 11.05 5.58 6.07
C GLU A 167 10.53 5.43 7.50
N GLN A 168 11.41 5.30 8.50
CA GLN A 168 11.00 5.15 9.90
C GLN A 168 10.22 6.36 10.41
N GLU A 169 10.65 7.57 10.05
CA GLU A 169 9.93 8.78 10.44
C GLU A 169 8.59 8.91 9.74
N ARG A 170 8.50 8.53 8.45
CA ARG A 170 7.23 8.45 7.74
C ARG A 170 6.29 7.44 8.42
N ILE A 171 6.81 6.28 8.84
CA ILE A 171 6.05 5.28 9.61
C ILE A 171 5.57 5.87 10.94
N ARG A 172 6.44 6.60 11.67
CA ARG A 172 6.07 7.26 12.94
C ARG A 172 5.06 8.38 12.73
N ALA A 173 5.19 9.17 11.67
CA ALA A 173 4.25 10.22 11.29
C ALA A 173 2.89 9.65 10.89
N ALA A 174 2.88 8.54 10.15
CA ALA A 174 1.68 7.76 9.85
C ALA A 174 1.06 7.08 11.09
N GLY A 175 1.83 6.93 12.17
CA GLY A 175 1.36 6.48 13.48
C GLY A 175 0.91 7.62 14.43
N ARG A 176 1.01 8.89 14.01
CA ARG A 176 0.52 10.05 14.77
C ARG A 176 -0.98 10.25 14.48
N LYS A 177 -1.78 10.51 15.51
CA LYS A 177 -3.21 10.84 15.38
C LYS A 177 -3.36 12.11 14.52
N PRO A 178 -4.11 12.08 13.40
CA PRO A 178 -4.41 13.28 12.61
C PRO A 178 -5.47 14.14 13.30
N GLU A 179 -5.42 15.45 13.06
CA GLU A 179 -6.51 16.36 13.42
C GLU A 179 -7.77 16.06 12.57
N PRO A 180 -8.99 16.40 13.04
CA PRO A 180 -10.25 15.94 12.43
C PRO A 180 -10.46 16.28 10.95
N HIS A 181 -9.75 17.27 10.43
CA HIS A 181 -9.82 17.67 9.02
C HIS A 181 -8.87 16.86 8.12
N GLU A 182 -7.76 16.34 8.67
CA GLU A 182 -6.79 15.47 7.97
C GLU A 182 -7.28 14.01 7.88
N ALA A 183 -8.24 13.63 8.73
CA ALA A 183 -8.89 12.32 8.72
C ALA A 183 -9.73 12.04 7.47
N LEU A 184 -10.14 13.07 6.73
CA LEU A 184 -10.90 12.96 5.49
C LEU A 184 -10.01 12.69 4.27
N GLU A 185 -8.78 13.22 4.25
CA GLU A 185 -7.81 12.98 3.15
C GLU A 185 -7.02 11.66 3.35
N ALA A 186 -6.82 11.22 4.60
CA ALA A 186 -6.12 9.98 4.92
C ALA A 186 -6.90 8.68 4.56
N GLY A 187 -8.18 8.80 4.18
CA GLY A 187 -8.98 7.66 3.72
C GLY A 187 -8.43 6.97 2.46
N ALA A 188 -7.64 7.68 1.65
CA ALA A 188 -7.04 7.15 0.42
C ALA A 188 -5.69 6.43 0.62
N ALA A 189 -4.94 6.75 1.70
CA ALA A 189 -3.56 6.26 1.92
C ALA A 189 -3.44 5.10 2.93
N ALA A 190 -4.57 4.57 3.42
CA ALA A 190 -4.63 3.50 4.43
C ALA A 190 -4.39 2.07 3.89
N GLY A 191 -3.91 1.91 2.65
CA GLY A 191 -3.77 0.61 1.96
C GLY A 191 -2.81 -0.38 2.63
N ASP A 192 -1.99 0.09 3.56
CA ASP A 192 -0.77 -0.59 4.00
C ASP A 192 -0.76 -0.98 5.49
N GLN A 193 -1.77 -0.58 6.27
CA GLN A 193 -1.90 -0.96 7.68
C GLN A 193 -2.78 -2.21 7.81
N VAL A 194 -2.36 -3.18 8.62
CA VAL A 194 -3.10 -4.43 8.84
C VAL A 194 -3.80 -4.33 10.19
N ALA A 195 -5.14 -4.48 10.21
CA ALA A 195 -5.92 -4.43 11.44
C ALA A 195 -5.92 -5.78 12.18
N ALA A 196 -5.95 -6.88 11.42
CA ALA A 196 -5.85 -8.23 11.96
C ALA A 196 -5.26 -9.21 10.93
N VAL A 197 -4.76 -10.34 11.40
CA VAL A 197 -4.36 -11.49 10.58
C VAL A 197 -5.24 -12.68 10.96
N VAL A 198 -5.84 -13.35 9.98
CA VAL A 198 -6.74 -14.49 10.16
C VAL A 198 -6.22 -15.66 9.32
N ASN A 199 -5.74 -16.71 9.98
CA ASN A 199 -5.10 -17.88 9.34
C ASN A 199 -4.01 -17.48 8.34
N GLY A 200 -3.18 -16.49 8.72
CA GLY A 200 -2.12 -15.95 7.84
C GLY A 200 -2.60 -14.97 6.76
N VAL A 201 -3.91 -14.69 6.65
CA VAL A 201 -4.45 -13.68 5.72
C VAL A 201 -4.60 -12.34 6.43
N GLU A 202 -4.00 -11.30 5.87
CA GLU A 202 -4.07 -9.94 6.39
C GLU A 202 -5.44 -9.30 6.09
N ILE A 203 -6.03 -8.66 7.09
CA ILE A 203 -7.19 -7.80 6.98
C ILE A 203 -6.70 -6.35 7.03
N PRO A 204 -6.70 -5.62 5.90
CA PRO A 204 -6.27 -4.23 5.87
C PRO A 204 -7.19 -3.35 6.73
N LEU A 205 -6.61 -2.37 7.40
CA LEU A 205 -7.35 -1.36 8.18
C LEU A 205 -8.29 -0.55 7.30
N ALA A 206 -7.91 -0.29 6.05
CA ALA A 206 -8.78 0.35 5.06
C ALA A 206 -10.12 -0.39 4.90
N ARG A 207 -10.11 -1.74 4.91
CA ARG A 207 -11.34 -2.54 4.80
C ARG A 207 -12.24 -2.38 6.03
N VAL A 208 -11.64 -2.26 7.22
CA VAL A 208 -12.39 -2.04 8.47
C VAL A 208 -13.03 -0.65 8.49
N LYS A 209 -12.27 0.38 8.15
CA LYS A 209 -12.77 1.77 8.06
C LYS A 209 -13.84 1.93 6.99
N GLN A 210 -13.69 1.24 5.86
CA GLN A 210 -14.69 1.19 4.81
C GLN A 210 -16.00 0.61 5.32
N ALA A 211 -15.97 -0.56 5.99
CA ALA A 211 -17.17 -1.17 6.56
C ALA A 211 -17.87 -0.24 7.56
N GLN A 212 -17.08 0.49 8.36
CA GLN A 212 -17.59 1.48 9.31
C GLN A 212 -18.29 2.63 8.60
N LEU A 213 -17.68 3.19 7.55
CA LEU A 213 -18.26 4.28 6.75
C LEU A 213 -19.58 3.82 6.10
N PHE A 214 -19.60 2.67 5.45
CA PHE A 214 -20.83 2.14 4.83
C PHE A 214 -21.94 1.88 5.85
N SER A 215 -21.61 1.39 7.04
CA SER A 215 -22.60 1.19 8.12
C SER A 215 -23.20 2.51 8.62
N GLN A 216 -22.40 3.57 8.74
CA GLN A 216 -22.88 4.89 9.18
C GLN A 216 -23.81 5.54 8.15
N VAL A 217 -23.57 5.25 6.86
CA VAL A 217 -24.28 5.85 5.73
C VAL A 217 -25.56 5.10 5.40
N LEU A 218 -25.51 3.76 5.35
CA LEU A 218 -26.65 2.93 4.94
C LEU A 218 -27.51 2.45 6.13
N GLY A 219 -26.98 2.51 7.35
CA GLY A 219 -27.57 1.87 8.54
C GLY A 219 -28.57 2.68 9.36
N GLY A 220 -28.92 3.91 8.94
CA GLY A 220 -30.00 4.71 9.53
C GLY A 220 -30.06 4.77 11.07
N THR A 221 -29.38 5.74 11.69
CA THR A 221 -29.52 6.18 13.12
C THR A 221 -29.37 5.15 14.25
N ALA A 222 -29.26 3.86 13.96
CA ALA A 222 -28.98 2.87 14.98
C ALA A 222 -27.46 2.73 15.17
N GLU A 223 -26.98 2.92 16.40
CA GLU A 223 -25.69 2.43 16.88
C GLU A 223 -25.68 0.89 16.83
N THR A 224 -25.68 0.35 15.62
CA THR A 224 -25.37 -1.06 15.39
C THR A 224 -23.90 -1.26 15.76
N ALA A 225 -23.51 -2.44 16.24
CA ALA A 225 -22.13 -2.73 16.63
C ALA A 225 -21.10 -2.35 15.54
N LEU A 226 -21.53 -2.40 14.26
CA LEU A 226 -20.79 -1.98 13.07
C LEU A 226 -20.42 -0.48 13.04
N GLY A 227 -21.12 0.40 13.75
CA GLY A 227 -20.81 1.83 13.85
C GLY A 227 -19.54 2.13 14.65
N THR A 228 -19.08 1.18 15.46
CA THR A 228 -17.80 1.25 16.19
C THR A 228 -16.67 0.61 15.38
N GLY A 229 -15.45 1.13 15.51
CA GLY A 229 -14.27 0.54 14.86
C GLY A 229 -14.09 -0.94 15.24
N ARG A 230 -14.32 -1.26 16.52
CA ARG A 230 -14.25 -2.63 17.01
C ARG A 230 -15.27 -3.57 16.35
N GLY A 231 -16.54 -3.17 16.24
CA GLY A 231 -17.54 -4.03 15.61
C GLY A 231 -17.36 -4.14 14.10
N SER A 232 -16.83 -3.11 13.43
CA SER A 232 -16.40 -3.21 12.03
C SER A 232 -15.24 -4.20 11.83
N LEU A 233 -14.28 -4.23 12.77
CA LEU A 233 -13.19 -5.21 12.75
C LEU A 233 -13.69 -6.64 12.96
N ASP A 234 -14.55 -6.84 13.97
CA ASP A 234 -15.11 -8.16 14.24
C ASP A 234 -15.96 -8.66 13.05
N ALA A 235 -16.66 -7.76 12.36
CA ALA A 235 -17.37 -8.08 11.11
C ALA A 235 -16.41 -8.46 9.96
N ALA A 236 -15.30 -7.73 9.79
CA ALA A 236 -14.30 -8.07 8.78
C ALA A 236 -13.63 -9.43 9.05
N ILE A 237 -13.34 -9.76 10.32
CA ILE A 237 -12.83 -11.07 10.73
C ILE A 237 -13.84 -12.17 10.43
N ARG A 238 -15.12 -11.95 10.76
CA ARG A 238 -16.20 -12.89 10.45
C ARG A 238 -16.30 -13.15 8.95
N GLU A 239 -16.31 -12.10 8.15
CA GLU A 239 -16.37 -12.20 6.69
C GLU A 239 -15.15 -12.97 6.14
N GLU A 240 -13.95 -12.69 6.64
CA GLU A 240 -12.73 -13.40 6.24
C GLU A 240 -12.81 -14.90 6.51
N LEU A 241 -13.22 -15.30 7.71
CA LEU A 241 -13.37 -16.71 8.07
C LEU A 241 -14.41 -17.43 7.21
N LEU A 242 -15.55 -16.79 6.97
CA LEU A 242 -16.60 -17.35 6.12
C LEU A 242 -16.16 -17.45 4.66
N PHE A 243 -15.38 -16.48 4.16
CA PHE A 243 -14.83 -16.52 2.81
C PHE A 243 -13.83 -17.66 2.63
N GLN A 244 -12.90 -17.84 3.58
CA GLN A 244 -11.96 -18.97 3.57
C GLN A 244 -12.69 -20.31 3.58
N GLU A 245 -13.76 -20.42 4.37
CA GLU A 245 -14.60 -21.62 4.40
C GLU A 245 -15.36 -21.85 3.10
N ALA A 246 -15.92 -20.81 2.49
CA ALA A 246 -16.54 -20.89 1.17
C ALA A 246 -15.52 -21.39 0.13
N ALA A 247 -14.31 -20.84 0.12
CA ALA A 247 -13.23 -21.28 -0.75
C ALA A 247 -12.82 -22.74 -0.50
N ARG A 248 -12.72 -23.18 0.76
CA ARG A 248 -12.43 -24.58 1.13
C ARG A 248 -13.48 -25.55 0.60
N ARG A 249 -14.73 -25.11 0.49
CA ARG A 249 -15.85 -25.89 -0.06
C ARG A 249 -15.99 -25.77 -1.59
N GLY A 250 -15.07 -25.08 -2.26
CA GLY A 250 -15.11 -24.87 -3.70
C GLY A 250 -16.19 -23.88 -4.16
N LEU A 251 -16.73 -23.06 -3.27
CA LEU A 251 -17.76 -22.06 -3.56
C LEU A 251 -17.14 -20.75 -4.06
N ARG A 252 -16.38 -20.83 -5.15
CA ARG A 252 -15.82 -19.64 -5.81
C ARG A 252 -16.80 -19.12 -6.86
N PRO A 253 -17.23 -17.84 -6.78
CA PRO A 253 -18.10 -17.27 -7.79
C PRO A 253 -17.35 -17.11 -9.11
N ASP A 254 -18.07 -17.22 -10.23
CA ASP A 254 -17.52 -16.95 -11.55
C ASP A 254 -17.11 -15.46 -11.63
N PRO A 255 -15.84 -15.15 -11.96
CA PRO A 255 -15.39 -13.77 -12.10
C PRO A 255 -16.25 -12.91 -13.04
N ALA A 256 -16.81 -13.51 -14.10
CA ALA A 256 -17.70 -12.79 -15.02
C ALA A 256 -19.03 -12.38 -14.34
N VAL A 257 -19.56 -13.23 -13.46
CA VAL A 257 -20.77 -12.95 -12.68
C VAL A 257 -20.49 -11.86 -11.63
N VAL A 258 -19.34 -11.94 -10.95
CA VAL A 258 -18.90 -10.89 -10.00
C VAL A 258 -18.77 -9.55 -10.71
N LYS A 259 -18.13 -9.52 -11.89
CA LYS A 259 -17.96 -8.29 -12.68
C LYS A 259 -19.31 -7.70 -13.11
N ALA A 260 -20.25 -8.54 -13.54
CA ALA A 260 -21.57 -8.10 -13.93
C ALA A 260 -22.34 -7.47 -12.76
N GLU A 261 -22.23 -8.03 -11.56
CA GLU A 261 -22.88 -7.48 -10.36
C GLU A 261 -22.20 -6.16 -9.90
N VAL A 262 -20.87 -6.06 -9.98
CA VAL A 262 -20.15 -4.80 -9.72
C VAL A 262 -20.67 -3.68 -10.63
N LEU A 263 -20.75 -3.93 -11.94
CA LEU A 263 -21.26 -2.96 -12.92
C LEU A 263 -22.73 -2.59 -12.65
N LYS A 264 -23.56 -3.57 -12.28
CA LYS A 264 -24.97 -3.32 -11.94
C LYS A 264 -25.11 -2.45 -10.70
N GLN A 265 -24.33 -2.70 -9.64
CA GLN A 265 -24.35 -1.85 -8.44
C GLN A 265 -23.80 -0.46 -8.72
N GLN A 266 -22.71 -0.35 -9.49
CA GLN A 266 -22.17 0.93 -9.94
C GLN A 266 -23.25 1.75 -10.66
N GLN A 267 -23.96 1.17 -11.62
CA GLN A 267 -25.05 1.83 -12.33
C GLN A 267 -26.19 2.24 -11.39
N ALA A 268 -26.56 1.40 -10.41
CA ALA A 268 -27.60 1.71 -9.45
C ALA A 268 -27.22 2.90 -8.55
N VAL A 269 -25.99 2.93 -8.03
CA VAL A 269 -25.50 4.03 -7.18
C VAL A 269 -25.38 5.32 -8.00
N MET A 270 -24.87 5.26 -9.23
CA MET A 270 -24.82 6.43 -10.12
C MET A 270 -26.21 6.97 -10.45
N ALA A 271 -27.20 6.10 -10.66
CA ALA A 271 -28.58 6.50 -10.88
C ALA A 271 -29.21 7.15 -9.64
N MET A 272 -28.89 6.65 -8.43
CA MET A 272 -29.30 7.28 -7.17
C MET A 272 -28.67 8.66 -7.02
N LEU A 273 -27.38 8.82 -7.30
CA LEU A 273 -26.67 10.10 -7.20
C LEU A 273 -27.14 11.14 -8.21
N ALA A 274 -27.52 10.70 -9.42
CA ALA A 274 -28.07 11.55 -10.46
C ALA A 274 -29.48 12.08 -10.13
N ASN A 275 -30.18 11.49 -9.14
CA ASN A 275 -31.47 11.98 -8.70
C ASN A 275 -31.30 13.36 -8.02
N PRO A 276 -32.02 14.42 -8.45
CA PRO A 276 -31.98 15.72 -7.80
C PRO A 276 -32.29 15.65 -6.29
N ASN A 277 -33.16 14.72 -5.91
CA ASN A 277 -33.60 14.45 -4.54
C ASN A 277 -32.79 13.36 -3.84
N ALA A 278 -31.61 12.99 -4.34
CA ALA A 278 -30.76 12.02 -3.67
C ALA A 278 -30.42 12.48 -2.26
N ASP A 279 -30.34 11.52 -1.33
CA ASP A 279 -30.01 11.78 0.07
C ASP A 279 -28.72 12.64 0.15
N PRO A 280 -28.75 13.80 0.83
CA PRO A 280 -27.58 14.64 1.03
C PRO A 280 -26.37 13.87 1.58
N LYS A 281 -26.59 12.87 2.44
CA LYS A 281 -25.52 12.01 2.97
C LYS A 281 -24.88 11.14 1.90
N LEU A 282 -25.67 10.65 0.93
CA LEU A 282 -25.14 9.86 -0.18
C LEU A 282 -24.23 10.73 -1.07
N LYS A 283 -24.60 12.01 -1.28
CA LYS A 283 -23.76 12.97 -2.02
C LYS A 283 -22.48 13.33 -1.25
N GLU A 284 -22.59 13.51 0.07
CA GLU A 284 -21.44 13.76 0.95
C GLU A 284 -20.44 12.59 0.91
N VAL A 285 -20.93 11.35 0.94
CA VAL A 285 -20.10 10.15 0.83
C VAL A 285 -19.47 10.01 -0.53
N GLN A 286 -20.21 10.30 -1.61
CA GLN A 286 -19.63 10.32 -2.95
C GLN A 286 -18.48 11.33 -3.05
N ALA A 287 -18.66 12.53 -2.49
CA ALA A 287 -17.61 13.53 -2.44
C ALA A 287 -16.41 13.07 -1.60
N ALA A 288 -16.64 12.38 -0.49
CA ALA A 288 -15.58 11.82 0.36
C ALA A 288 -14.83 10.64 -0.29
N LEU A 289 -15.48 9.91 -1.21
CA LEU A 289 -14.87 8.80 -1.95
C LEU A 289 -14.19 9.25 -3.25
N ALA A 290 -14.39 10.50 -3.69
CA ALA A 290 -13.79 11.05 -4.89
C ALA A 290 -12.25 11.06 -4.78
N GLY A 291 -11.56 10.56 -5.81
CA GLY A 291 -10.10 10.44 -5.81
C GLY A 291 -9.55 9.27 -4.99
N THR A 292 -10.41 8.48 -4.34
CA THR A 292 -10.04 7.20 -3.73
C THR A 292 -10.20 6.05 -4.72
N GLY A 293 -9.60 4.89 -4.43
CA GLY A 293 -9.88 3.67 -5.20
C GLY A 293 -11.36 3.23 -5.17
N PHE A 294 -12.17 3.82 -4.30
CA PHE A 294 -13.57 3.45 -4.10
C PHE A 294 -14.53 4.52 -4.66
N ALA A 295 -14.05 5.39 -5.55
CA ALA A 295 -14.95 6.23 -6.33
C ALA A 295 -15.90 5.35 -7.14
N VAL A 296 -17.21 5.63 -7.06
CA VAL A 296 -18.25 4.83 -7.74
C VAL A 296 -17.98 4.75 -9.23
N GLU A 297 -17.43 5.79 -9.83
CA GLU A 297 -17.06 5.87 -11.25
C GLU A 297 -15.98 4.86 -11.67
N ASP A 298 -15.23 4.30 -10.71
CA ASP A 298 -14.12 3.38 -10.95
C ASP A 298 -14.31 2.00 -10.31
N TYR A 299 -15.52 1.66 -9.84
CA TYR A 299 -15.84 0.35 -9.25
C TYR A 299 -15.42 -0.83 -10.13
N ASP A 300 -15.65 -0.74 -11.44
CA ASP A 300 -15.33 -1.79 -12.40
C ASP A 300 -13.83 -1.91 -12.74
N LYS A 301 -13.05 -0.89 -12.38
CA LYS A 301 -11.60 -0.82 -12.60
C LYS A 301 -10.82 -1.12 -11.32
N ASN A 302 -11.45 -1.06 -10.16
CA ASN A 302 -10.76 -1.27 -8.89
C ASN A 302 -10.77 -2.75 -8.45
N PRO A 303 -9.60 -3.41 -8.34
CA PRO A 303 -9.51 -4.81 -7.90
C PRO A 303 -9.93 -5.04 -6.45
N ALA A 304 -9.80 -4.05 -5.56
CA ALA A 304 -10.28 -4.12 -4.19
C ALA A 304 -11.82 -4.11 -4.13
N VAL A 305 -12.49 -3.31 -4.97
CA VAL A 305 -13.95 -3.36 -5.11
C VAL A 305 -14.38 -4.74 -5.59
N PHE A 306 -13.75 -5.26 -6.64
CA PHE A 306 -14.02 -6.60 -7.13
C PHE A 306 -13.87 -7.68 -6.04
N ALA A 307 -12.82 -7.60 -5.23
CA ALA A 307 -12.60 -8.54 -4.12
C ALA A 307 -13.71 -8.51 -3.06
N VAL A 308 -14.30 -7.34 -2.76
CA VAL A 308 -15.45 -7.25 -1.83
C VAL A 308 -16.67 -7.97 -2.40
N PHE A 309 -16.95 -7.78 -3.70
CA PHE A 309 -18.07 -8.44 -4.37
C PHE A 309 -17.86 -9.95 -4.49
N GLU A 310 -16.64 -10.39 -4.79
CA GLU A 310 -16.28 -11.81 -4.82
C GLU A 310 -16.54 -12.48 -3.46
N ARG A 311 -16.09 -11.85 -2.37
CA ARG A 311 -16.28 -12.34 -1.01
C ARG A 311 -17.76 -12.42 -0.65
N SER A 312 -18.51 -11.37 -0.94
CA SER A 312 -19.95 -11.32 -0.69
C SER A 312 -20.70 -12.42 -1.45
N ALA A 313 -20.37 -12.65 -2.72
CA ALA A 313 -20.97 -13.70 -3.54
C ALA A 313 -20.61 -15.11 -3.04
N ALA A 314 -19.35 -15.34 -2.66
CA ALA A 314 -18.92 -16.62 -2.08
C ALA A 314 -19.64 -16.92 -0.76
N ILE A 315 -19.80 -15.92 0.11
CA ILE A 315 -20.53 -16.08 1.38
C ILE A 315 -22.03 -16.28 1.14
N ALA A 316 -22.61 -15.62 0.13
CA ALA A 316 -23.99 -15.88 -0.27
C ALA A 316 -24.19 -17.33 -0.76
N ALA A 317 -23.25 -17.86 -1.55
CA ALA A 317 -23.27 -19.27 -1.95
C ALA A 317 -23.13 -20.22 -0.74
N LEU A 318 -22.29 -19.86 0.24
CA LEU A 318 -22.17 -20.61 1.49
C LEU A 318 -23.47 -20.64 2.28
N ARG A 319 -24.17 -19.51 2.39
CA ARG A 319 -25.51 -19.44 3.02
C ARG A 319 -26.48 -20.41 2.36
N VAL A 320 -26.54 -20.43 1.03
CA VAL A 320 -27.40 -21.36 0.27
C VAL A 320 -27.04 -22.82 0.57
N GLN A 321 -25.74 -23.14 0.58
CA GLN A 321 -25.29 -24.51 0.86
C GLN A 321 -25.63 -24.97 2.28
N LEU A 322 -25.58 -24.08 3.28
CA LEU A 322 -25.84 -24.41 4.69
C LEU A 322 -27.29 -24.82 4.98
N VAL A 323 -28.22 -24.52 4.08
CA VAL A 323 -29.64 -24.86 4.21
C VAL A 323 -30.13 -25.77 3.08
N ALA A 324 -29.22 -26.26 2.23
CA ALA A 324 -29.57 -27.08 1.06
C ALA A 324 -30.20 -28.43 1.46
N ASP A 325 -29.84 -28.95 2.63
CA ASP A 325 -30.38 -30.16 3.26
C ASP A 325 -31.81 -29.98 3.82
N LEU A 326 -32.26 -28.74 4.01
CA LEU A 326 -33.57 -28.45 4.56
C LEU A 326 -34.66 -28.44 3.47
N PRO A 327 -35.90 -28.85 3.82
CA PRO A 327 -37.06 -28.62 2.97
C PRO A 327 -37.29 -27.11 2.78
N GLU A 328 -37.91 -26.71 1.67
CA GLU A 328 -38.09 -25.30 1.30
C GLU A 328 -38.80 -24.48 2.40
N SER A 329 -39.80 -25.05 3.06
CA SER A 329 -40.51 -24.45 4.20
C SER A 329 -39.62 -24.19 5.43
N GLY A 330 -38.46 -24.85 5.53
CA GLY A 330 -37.47 -24.65 6.60
C GLY A 330 -36.36 -23.66 6.26
N ARG A 331 -36.26 -23.18 5.01
CA ARG A 331 -35.20 -22.27 4.53
C ARG A 331 -35.54 -20.81 4.82
N THR A 332 -35.73 -20.48 6.09
CA THR A 332 -36.01 -19.10 6.50
C THR A 332 -34.71 -18.31 6.68
N ALA A 333 -34.79 -16.98 6.61
CA ALA A 333 -33.65 -16.09 6.88
C ALA A 333 -33.09 -16.31 8.28
N ALA A 334 -33.96 -16.48 9.29
CA ALA A 334 -33.55 -16.73 10.66
C ALA A 334 -32.78 -18.05 10.83
N VAL A 335 -33.24 -19.12 10.18
CA VAL A 335 -32.55 -20.42 10.20
C VAL A 335 -31.21 -20.33 9.48
N THR A 336 -31.16 -19.65 8.33
CA THR A 336 -29.93 -19.44 7.55
C THR A 336 -28.87 -18.69 8.37
N GLU A 337 -29.25 -17.56 8.99
CA GLU A 337 -28.34 -16.77 9.81
C GLU A 337 -27.93 -17.49 11.09
N SER A 338 -28.83 -18.27 11.72
CA SER A 338 -28.47 -19.11 12.87
C SER A 338 -27.43 -20.18 12.53
N ARG A 339 -27.58 -20.86 11.38
CA ARG A 339 -26.59 -21.84 10.91
C ARG A 339 -25.27 -21.20 10.50
N LEU A 340 -25.32 -20.03 9.85
CA LEU A 340 -24.12 -19.26 9.50
C LEU A 340 -23.36 -18.79 10.74
N GLU A 341 -24.09 -18.36 11.78
CA GLU A 341 -23.50 -17.96 13.05
C GLU A 341 -22.87 -19.15 13.78
N ALA A 342 -23.54 -20.29 13.84
CA ALA A 342 -22.97 -21.50 14.42
C ALA A 342 -21.68 -21.93 13.70
N LEU A 343 -21.65 -21.87 12.37
CA LEU A 343 -20.45 -22.13 11.59
C LEU A 343 -19.34 -21.12 11.90
N TYR A 344 -19.66 -19.82 11.94
CA TYR A 344 -18.68 -18.79 12.29
C TYR A 344 -18.06 -19.05 13.66
N GLN A 345 -18.85 -19.39 14.68
CA GLN A 345 -18.32 -19.68 16.02
C GLN A 345 -17.37 -20.89 16.02
N GLN A 346 -17.66 -21.93 15.22
CA GLN A 346 -16.76 -23.08 15.05
C GLN A 346 -15.44 -22.69 14.36
N LEU A 347 -15.52 -21.91 13.28
CA LEU A 347 -14.34 -21.41 12.56
C LEU A 347 -13.51 -20.50 13.47
N ARG A 348 -14.16 -19.62 14.23
CA ARG A 348 -13.51 -18.70 15.16
C ARG A 348 -12.75 -19.44 16.26
N ALA A 349 -13.29 -20.53 16.78
CA ALA A 349 -12.66 -21.33 17.82
C ALA A 349 -11.41 -22.09 17.33
N SER A 350 -11.31 -22.34 16.03
CA SER A 350 -10.21 -23.10 15.41
C SER A 350 -9.21 -22.25 14.63
N ALA A 351 -9.53 -20.97 14.40
CA ALA A 351 -8.70 -20.06 13.63
C ALA A 351 -7.59 -19.40 14.46
N GLU A 352 -6.44 -19.19 13.82
CA GLU A 352 -5.42 -18.29 14.34
C GLU A 352 -5.81 -16.85 13.99
N VAL A 353 -6.17 -16.05 15.00
CA VAL A 353 -6.47 -14.63 14.78
C VAL A 353 -5.65 -13.73 15.67
N LYS A 354 -4.84 -12.89 15.02
CA LYS A 354 -4.00 -11.88 15.67
C LYS A 354 -4.54 -10.50 15.33
N ILE A 355 -5.06 -9.80 16.34
CA ILE A 355 -5.49 -8.40 16.20
C ILE A 355 -4.28 -7.51 16.40
N LEU A 356 -3.99 -6.66 15.42
CA LEU A 356 -2.85 -5.75 15.43
C LEU A 356 -3.25 -4.32 15.79
N THR A 357 -4.51 -3.96 15.52
CA THR A 357 -5.10 -2.65 15.88
C THR A 357 -6.40 -2.88 16.66
N PRO A 358 -6.37 -2.85 18.01
CA PRO A 358 -7.51 -3.22 18.85
C PRO A 358 -8.66 -2.20 18.83
N ASP A 359 -8.37 -0.92 18.56
CA ASP A 359 -9.32 0.19 18.34
C ASP A 359 -9.07 0.84 16.96
N PRO A 360 -9.59 0.23 15.87
CA PRO A 360 -9.34 0.67 14.50
C PRO A 360 -10.19 1.85 14.02
#